data_AF-A0A4V5PMQ1-F1
#
_entry.id   AF-A0A4V5PMQ1-F1
#
_cell.length_a   1.000
_cell.length_b   1.000
_cell.length_c   1.000
_cell.angle_alpha   90.00
_cell.angle_beta   90.00
_cell.angle_gamma   90.00
#
_symmetry.space_group_name_H-M   'P 1'
#
loop_
_entity.id
_entity.type
_entity.pdbx_description
1 polymer ?
#
loop_
_entity_poly.entity_id
_entity_poly.type
_entity_poly.pdbx_seq_one_letter_code
_entity_poly.pdbx_strand_id
1 'polypeptide(L)'
;MNFRLFGIDVEVQASFWFTTVLLGINYVDLSRGPAGLLPLAVWALVVLVSVLVHELGHALAIRRHRIQPEITLYLMGGVTRWQQVLPLRRIDHILISLAGPFAGFAFASLFFGLDYWLNHHAPAQVAARIPAIGRFALDVLIYVNWYWGLMNLLPVLPLDGGHVLEQALGPRRVRLVAGVSMLAGFAVVFYALSVQPRNLFLAVMFGMLAFQSLRRLQTLGPGDTEEDPRPRAPTPDVEPALPGELLSLLLRARQAVADEDLGRARSLVQEIFSYEQRTGEPLPPRGRREAFEVLGWVALAADHVDEAAQRVAEARKLGEVDPALMGAVHFAKRELSAARRVLEAARASGDDRKEIVGPLVQILIEQGEIARASAIAYDIVDSLSEDDARKMAKLAFDGRAFDWSARLSEAVFERQKSAEDAYEAARAHAQDGAYERALDMLRKAVEAGFSDRGRVWSDKALEALRARSGLEAVVPRP
;
A
#
# COMPACT_ATOMS: atom_id res chain seq x y z
N MET A 1 19.13 -10.11 6.77
CA MET A 1 20.36 -9.39 6.35
C MET A 1 19.91 -8.07 5.77
N ASN A 2 20.45 -6.95 6.25
CA ASN A 2 19.97 -5.62 5.86
C ASN A 2 21.12 -4.83 5.22
N PHE A 3 20.85 -4.19 4.09
CA PHE A 3 21.82 -3.32 3.42
C PHE A 3 21.08 -2.19 2.69
N ARG A 4 21.83 -1.15 2.29
CA ARG A 4 21.26 0.01 1.59
C ARG A 4 21.79 0.05 0.16
N LEU A 5 20.88 0.16 -0.81
CA LEU A 5 21.20 0.19 -2.23
C LEU A 5 20.53 1.39 -2.91
N PHE A 6 21.30 2.27 -3.56
CA PHE A 6 20.80 3.52 -4.16
C PHE A 6 19.97 4.42 -3.21
N GLY A 7 20.17 4.29 -1.90
CA GLY A 7 19.42 5.02 -0.87
C GLY A 7 18.15 4.31 -0.36
N ILE A 8 17.84 3.12 -0.90
CA ILE A 8 16.71 2.25 -0.55
C ILE A 8 17.19 1.18 0.44
N ASP A 9 16.43 0.97 1.52
CA ASP A 9 16.74 -0.06 2.51
C ASP A 9 16.22 -1.42 2.01
N VAL A 10 17.12 -2.42 2.00
CA VAL A 10 16.85 -3.78 1.51
C VAL A 10 17.07 -4.78 2.64
N GLU A 11 16.03 -5.51 3.00
CA GLU A 11 16.06 -6.62 3.94
C GLU A 11 15.91 -7.95 3.20
N VAL A 12 16.80 -8.91 3.46
CA VAL A 12 16.71 -10.29 2.96
C VAL A 12 16.45 -11.23 4.14
N GLN A 13 15.28 -11.86 4.14
CA GLN A 13 14.87 -12.81 5.17
C GLN A 13 15.44 -14.21 4.95
N ALA A 14 15.52 -15.01 6.02
CA ALA A 14 15.97 -16.40 5.92
C ALA A 14 15.06 -17.27 5.04
N SER A 15 13.76 -16.96 5.01
CA SER A 15 12.77 -17.65 4.18
C SER A 15 13.10 -17.57 2.69
N PHE A 16 13.70 -16.45 2.23
CA PHE A 16 14.15 -16.26 0.85
C PHE A 16 15.24 -17.24 0.45
N TRP A 17 16.22 -17.44 1.34
CA TRP A 17 17.32 -18.37 1.08
C TRP A 17 16.85 -19.82 1.07
N PHE A 18 15.94 -20.18 1.99
CA PHE A 18 15.37 -21.52 2.07
C PHE A 18 14.66 -21.92 0.78
N THR A 19 13.75 -21.09 0.27
CA THR A 19 13.01 -21.34 -0.97
C THR A 19 13.92 -21.34 -2.19
N THR A 20 14.87 -20.39 -2.27
CA THR A 20 15.83 -20.32 -3.38
C THR A 20 16.66 -21.59 -3.48
N VAL A 21 17.11 -22.12 -2.34
CA VAL A 21 17.83 -23.41 -2.27
C VAL A 21 16.91 -24.57 -2.65
N LEU A 22 15.67 -24.59 -2.14
CA LEU A 22 14.71 -25.65 -2.44
C LEU A 22 14.42 -25.77 -3.95
N LEU A 23 14.30 -24.63 -4.66
CA LEU A 23 14.08 -24.62 -6.10
C LEU A 23 15.34 -24.99 -6.89
N GLY A 24 16.51 -24.59 -6.38
CA GLY A 24 17.79 -24.87 -7.00
C GLY A 24 18.36 -26.26 -6.70
N ILE A 25 17.72 -27.05 -5.83
CA ILE A 25 18.29 -28.31 -5.32
C ILE A 25 18.61 -29.31 -6.43
N ASN A 26 17.87 -29.27 -7.53
CA ASN A 26 18.09 -30.12 -8.70
C ASN A 26 19.40 -29.81 -9.46
N TYR A 27 20.06 -28.68 -9.16
CA TYR A 27 21.36 -28.33 -9.72
C TYR A 27 22.55 -28.87 -8.91
N VAL A 28 22.29 -29.50 -7.76
CA VAL A 28 23.34 -30.11 -6.93
C VAL A 28 23.79 -31.44 -7.53
N ASP A 29 25.10 -31.59 -7.73
CA ASP A 29 25.71 -32.83 -8.19
C ASP A 29 26.80 -33.32 -7.21
N LEU A 30 26.38 -34.07 -6.18
CA LEU A 30 27.27 -34.56 -5.13
C LEU A 30 28.36 -35.53 -5.65
N SER A 31 28.19 -36.08 -6.86
CA SER A 31 29.22 -36.95 -7.47
C SER A 31 30.53 -36.19 -7.78
N ARG A 32 30.46 -34.84 -7.88
CA ARG A 32 31.60 -33.95 -8.10
C ARG A 32 32.23 -33.43 -6.80
N GLY A 33 31.86 -34.00 -5.65
CA GLY A 33 32.30 -33.53 -4.33
C GLY A 33 31.82 -32.09 -4.04
N PRO A 34 32.58 -31.29 -3.27
CA PRO A 34 32.17 -29.92 -2.90
C PRO A 34 31.92 -28.99 -4.09
N ALA A 35 32.59 -29.22 -5.22
CA ALA A 35 32.38 -28.44 -6.45
C ALA A 35 30.98 -28.64 -7.05
N GLY A 36 30.29 -29.73 -6.70
CA GLY A 36 28.90 -30.00 -7.06
C GLY A 36 27.88 -29.00 -6.51
N LEU A 37 28.27 -28.18 -5.53
CA LEU A 37 27.43 -27.13 -4.94
C LEU A 37 27.54 -25.79 -5.69
N LEU A 38 28.52 -25.63 -6.57
CA LEU A 38 28.76 -24.37 -7.29
C LEU A 38 27.55 -23.91 -8.13
N PRO A 39 26.87 -24.78 -8.90
CA PRO A 39 25.67 -24.38 -9.65
C PRO A 39 24.54 -23.88 -8.76
N LEU A 40 24.35 -24.49 -7.58
CA LEU A 40 23.35 -24.04 -6.61
C LEU A 40 23.69 -22.64 -6.07
N ALA A 41 24.95 -22.38 -5.75
CA ALA A 41 25.38 -21.06 -5.27
C ALA A 41 25.19 -19.97 -6.35
N VAL A 42 25.50 -20.30 -7.61
CA VAL A 42 25.29 -19.40 -8.75
C VAL A 42 23.81 -19.17 -9.01
N TRP A 43 22.99 -20.23 -8.98
CA TRP A 43 21.53 -20.12 -9.03
C TRP A 43 21.00 -19.17 -7.96
N ALA A 44 21.41 -19.35 -6.71
CA ALA A 44 20.94 -18.53 -5.61
C ALA A 44 21.34 -17.05 -5.76
N LEU A 45 22.56 -16.79 -6.22
CA LEU A 45 23.03 -15.43 -6.50
C LEU A 45 22.23 -14.78 -7.65
N VAL A 46 21.99 -15.53 -8.74
CA VAL A 46 21.24 -15.02 -9.88
C VAL A 46 19.78 -14.74 -9.51
N VAL A 47 19.13 -15.61 -8.74
CA VAL A 47 17.78 -15.37 -8.23
C VAL A 47 17.73 -14.13 -7.33
N LEU A 48 18.69 -13.98 -6.40
CA LEU A 48 18.79 -12.79 -5.55
C LEU A 48 18.88 -11.50 -6.40
N VAL A 49 19.80 -11.47 -7.38
CA VAL A 49 19.98 -10.30 -8.23
C VAL A 49 18.73 -10.04 -9.08
N SER A 50 18.12 -11.09 -9.64
CA SER A 50 16.94 -10.96 -10.51
C SER A 50 15.73 -10.42 -9.76
N VAL A 51 15.43 -10.99 -8.58
CA VAL A 51 14.33 -10.51 -7.72
C VAL A 51 14.63 -9.10 -7.24
N LEU A 52 15.88 -8.79 -6.87
CA LEU A 52 16.26 -7.44 -6.46
C LEU A 52 16.09 -6.42 -7.60
N VAL A 53 16.44 -6.76 -8.84
CA VAL A 53 16.23 -5.90 -10.01
C VAL A 53 14.74 -5.68 -10.27
N HIS A 54 13.90 -6.70 -10.10
CA HIS A 54 12.45 -6.58 -10.17
C HIS A 54 11.92 -5.60 -9.12
N GLU A 55 12.26 -5.80 -7.85
CA GLU A 55 11.82 -4.90 -6.76
C GLU A 55 12.35 -3.47 -6.92
N LEU A 56 13.59 -3.32 -7.42
CA LEU A 56 14.14 -2.01 -7.76
C LEU A 56 13.30 -1.31 -8.84
N GLY A 57 12.70 -2.05 -9.78
CA GLY A 57 11.76 -1.50 -10.75
C GLY A 57 10.58 -0.79 -10.07
N HIS A 58 9.91 -1.48 -9.13
CA HIS A 58 8.84 -0.89 -8.33
C HIS A 58 9.34 0.30 -7.50
N ALA A 59 10.47 0.13 -6.80
CA ALA A 59 11.01 1.16 -5.92
C ALA A 59 11.40 2.43 -6.68
N LEU A 60 11.97 2.31 -7.89
CA LEU A 60 12.28 3.45 -8.73
C LEU A 60 11.02 4.16 -9.25
N ALA A 61 9.97 3.40 -9.60
CA ALA A 61 8.68 3.97 -9.98
C ALA A 61 8.06 4.76 -8.81
N ILE A 62 8.09 4.21 -7.59
CA ILE A 62 7.61 4.88 -6.37
C ILE A 62 8.42 6.14 -6.07
N ARG A 63 9.75 6.08 -6.23
CA ARG A 63 10.65 7.22 -5.96
C ARG A 63 10.36 8.43 -6.86
N ARG A 64 9.76 8.22 -8.04
CA ARG A 64 9.28 9.32 -8.90
C ARG A 64 8.22 10.18 -8.19
N HIS A 65 7.47 9.60 -7.28
CA HIS A 65 6.47 10.28 -6.45
C HIS A 65 7.07 10.87 -5.16
N ARG A 66 8.40 10.88 -5.03
CA ARG A 66 9.13 11.37 -3.83
C ARG A 66 8.78 10.63 -2.54
N ILE A 67 8.23 9.43 -2.66
CA ILE A 67 7.98 8.52 -1.55
C ILE A 67 9.23 7.65 -1.36
N GLN A 68 9.60 7.38 -0.12
CA GLN A 68 10.73 6.51 0.20
C GLN A 68 10.27 5.05 0.23
N PRO A 69 10.76 4.18 -0.68
CA PRO A 69 10.43 2.76 -0.65
C PRO A 69 11.41 1.98 0.23
N GLU A 70 10.94 0.83 0.72
CA GLU A 70 11.71 -0.19 1.43
C GLU A 70 11.48 -1.53 0.72
N ILE A 71 12.52 -2.34 0.55
CA ILE A 71 12.43 -3.64 -0.13
C ILE A 71 12.64 -4.73 0.91
N THR A 72 11.71 -5.69 0.99
CA THR A 72 11.88 -6.90 1.79
C THR A 72 11.81 -8.11 0.88
N LEU A 73 12.90 -8.88 0.78
CA LEU A 73 12.95 -10.14 0.06
C LEU A 73 12.59 -11.30 1.01
N TYR A 74 11.54 -12.03 0.66
CA TYR A 74 11.01 -13.15 1.44
C TYR A 74 10.41 -14.20 0.51
N LEU A 75 10.47 -15.47 0.93
CA LEU A 75 9.96 -16.59 0.14
C LEU A 75 10.53 -16.56 -1.31
N MET A 76 9.72 -16.54 -2.36
CA MET A 76 10.21 -16.54 -3.75
C MET A 76 10.36 -15.16 -4.41
N GLY A 77 10.07 -14.08 -3.70
CA GLY A 77 10.04 -12.76 -4.31
C GLY A 77 10.51 -11.69 -3.35
N GLY A 78 10.08 -10.47 -3.63
CA GLY A 78 10.13 -9.39 -2.68
C GLY A 78 8.77 -8.74 -2.53
N VAL A 79 8.70 -7.84 -1.55
CA VAL A 79 7.68 -6.81 -1.51
C VAL A 79 8.40 -5.49 -1.38
N THR A 80 8.11 -4.60 -2.32
CA THR A 80 8.43 -3.20 -2.17
C THR A 80 7.32 -2.55 -1.35
N ARG A 81 7.66 -2.12 -0.14
CA ARG A 81 6.76 -1.40 0.76
C ARG A 81 7.02 0.09 0.65
N TRP A 82 5.99 0.88 0.84
CA TRP A 82 6.13 2.32 0.96
C TRP A 82 5.09 2.86 1.91
N GLN A 83 5.41 3.96 2.57
CA GLN A 83 4.47 4.67 3.42
C GLN A 83 3.64 5.59 2.54
N GLN A 84 2.38 5.22 2.32
CA GLN A 84 1.46 6.00 1.52
C GLN A 84 0.76 7.03 2.41
N VAL A 85 1.03 8.31 2.13
CA VAL A 85 0.48 9.47 2.82
C VAL A 85 -0.71 10.08 2.07
N LEU A 86 -0.66 10.02 0.73
CA LEU A 86 -1.73 10.43 -0.18
C LEU A 86 -2.14 9.24 -1.05
N PRO A 87 -3.43 9.11 -1.42
CA PRO A 87 -3.84 8.15 -2.43
C PRO A 87 -3.11 8.44 -3.75
N LEU A 88 -2.30 7.51 -4.22
CA LEU A 88 -1.78 7.55 -5.58
C LEU A 88 -2.94 7.32 -6.55
N ARG A 89 -2.88 7.93 -7.73
CA ARG A 89 -3.89 7.66 -8.76
C ARG A 89 -3.80 6.19 -9.15
N ARG A 90 -4.91 5.60 -9.58
CA ARG A 90 -4.92 4.19 -10.01
C ARG A 90 -3.92 3.92 -11.13
N ILE A 91 -3.74 4.88 -12.04
CA ILE A 91 -2.74 4.76 -13.11
C ILE A 91 -1.32 4.72 -12.57
N ASP A 92 -1.02 5.44 -11.49
CA ASP A 92 0.30 5.41 -10.86
C ASP A 92 0.51 4.03 -10.20
N HIS A 93 -0.52 3.45 -9.56
CA HIS A 93 -0.46 2.07 -9.05
C HIS A 93 -0.25 1.04 -10.17
N ILE A 94 -0.89 1.19 -11.33
CA ILE A 94 -0.67 0.33 -12.50
C ILE A 94 0.77 0.45 -13.00
N LEU A 95 1.27 1.67 -13.16
CA LEU A 95 2.63 1.92 -13.61
C LEU A 95 3.67 1.35 -12.64
N ILE A 96 3.46 1.51 -11.33
CA ILE A 96 4.30 0.92 -10.30
C ILE A 96 4.27 -0.60 -10.41
N SER A 97 3.09 -1.22 -10.51
CA SER A 97 2.95 -2.68 -10.64
C SER A 97 3.62 -3.23 -11.90
N LEU A 98 3.58 -2.50 -13.01
CA LEU A 98 4.25 -2.89 -14.25
C LEU A 98 5.77 -2.68 -14.20
N ALA A 99 6.26 -1.72 -13.40
CA ALA A 99 7.67 -1.35 -13.39
C ALA A 99 8.62 -2.51 -13.00
N GLY A 100 8.21 -3.37 -12.07
CA GLY A 100 9.00 -4.54 -11.67
C GLY A 100 9.21 -5.55 -12.80
N PRO A 101 8.13 -6.13 -13.38
CA PRO A 101 8.23 -7.06 -14.50
C PRO A 101 9.02 -6.49 -15.69
N PHE A 102 8.79 -5.22 -16.05
CA PHE A 102 9.52 -4.58 -17.15
C PHE A 102 10.99 -4.32 -16.83
N ALA A 103 11.36 -4.07 -15.57
CA ALA A 103 12.76 -4.02 -15.16
C ALA A 103 13.44 -5.39 -15.34
N GLY A 104 12.76 -6.48 -14.96
CA GLY A 104 13.20 -7.85 -15.22
C GLY A 104 13.37 -8.14 -16.72
N PHE A 105 12.36 -7.81 -17.54
CA PHE A 105 12.45 -8.01 -19.00
C PHE A 105 13.56 -7.21 -19.65
N ALA A 106 13.76 -5.96 -19.24
CA ALA A 106 14.87 -5.14 -19.72
C ALA A 106 16.23 -5.76 -19.35
N PHE A 107 16.37 -6.21 -18.10
CA PHE A 107 17.58 -6.86 -17.61
C PHE A 107 17.88 -8.14 -18.39
N ALA A 108 16.88 -8.98 -18.60
CA ALA A 108 17.06 -10.22 -19.35
C ALA A 108 17.34 -9.99 -20.83
N SER A 109 16.67 -9.03 -21.45
CA SER A 109 16.87 -8.69 -22.87
C SER A 109 18.28 -8.16 -23.12
N LEU A 110 18.84 -7.41 -22.16
CA LEU A 110 20.23 -6.97 -22.21
C LEU A 110 21.20 -8.17 -22.24
N PHE A 111 21.03 -9.12 -21.33
CA PHE A 111 21.91 -10.30 -21.26
C PHE A 111 21.69 -11.29 -22.39
N PHE A 112 20.46 -11.42 -22.88
CA PHE A 112 20.16 -12.19 -24.09
C PHE A 112 20.84 -11.57 -25.32
N GLY A 113 20.79 -10.23 -25.48
CA GLY A 113 21.50 -9.53 -26.54
C GLY A 113 23.02 -9.69 -26.45
N LEU A 114 23.57 -9.65 -25.23
CA LEU A 114 24.99 -9.92 -24.98
C LEU A 114 25.38 -11.35 -25.37
N ASP A 115 24.61 -12.36 -24.94
CA ASP A 115 24.87 -13.75 -25.29
C ASP A 115 24.75 -13.97 -26.81
N TYR A 116 23.70 -13.42 -27.44
CA TYR A 116 23.53 -13.48 -28.88
C TYR A 116 24.73 -12.86 -29.62
N TRP A 117 25.18 -11.68 -29.21
CA TRP A 117 26.34 -11.01 -29.79
C TRP A 117 27.61 -11.84 -29.60
N LEU A 118 27.84 -12.40 -28.41
CA LEU A 118 29.01 -13.25 -28.11
C LEU A 118 29.05 -14.51 -28.97
N ASN A 119 27.92 -15.15 -29.24
CA ASN A 119 27.88 -16.39 -30.02
C ASN A 119 27.96 -16.14 -31.55
N HIS A 120 27.55 -14.97 -32.04
CA HIS A 120 27.47 -14.69 -33.49
C HIS A 120 28.52 -13.71 -34.02
N HIS A 121 29.04 -12.81 -33.18
CA HIS A 121 29.89 -11.70 -33.62
C HIS A 121 31.24 -11.65 -32.90
N ALA A 122 31.36 -12.21 -31.69
CA ALA A 122 32.64 -12.22 -31.00
C ALA A 122 33.61 -13.24 -31.63
N PRO A 123 34.93 -12.96 -31.64
CA PRO A 123 35.92 -13.94 -32.07
C PRO A 123 35.78 -15.25 -31.29
N ALA A 124 35.87 -16.40 -31.97
CA ALA A 124 35.67 -17.72 -31.35
C ALA A 124 36.53 -17.94 -30.08
N GLN A 125 37.72 -17.34 -30.03
CA GLN A 125 38.63 -17.39 -28.89
C GLN A 125 38.09 -16.67 -27.64
N VAL A 126 37.23 -15.66 -27.81
CA VAL A 126 36.58 -14.92 -26.72
C VAL A 126 35.35 -15.70 -26.23
N ALA A 127 34.52 -16.20 -27.14
CA ALA A 127 33.35 -17.00 -26.80
C ALA A 127 33.72 -18.33 -26.09
N ALA A 128 34.85 -18.94 -26.47
CA ALA A 128 35.38 -20.15 -25.84
C ALA A 128 35.97 -19.93 -24.44
N ARG A 129 36.27 -18.69 -24.04
CA ARG A 129 36.78 -18.36 -22.70
C ARG A 129 35.69 -18.24 -21.64
N ILE A 130 34.42 -18.22 -22.03
CA ILE A 130 33.31 -18.18 -21.08
C ILE A 130 33.18 -19.56 -20.42
N PRO A 131 33.43 -19.67 -19.11
CA PRO A 131 33.34 -20.96 -18.43
C PRO A 131 31.90 -21.47 -18.44
N ALA A 132 31.72 -22.80 -18.39
CA ALA A 132 30.40 -23.42 -18.40
C ALA A 132 29.46 -22.87 -17.30
N ILE A 133 30.01 -22.53 -16.15
CA ILE A 133 29.26 -21.91 -15.05
C ILE A 133 28.75 -20.50 -15.39
N GLY A 134 29.48 -19.75 -16.22
CA GLY A 134 29.06 -18.43 -16.71
C GLY A 134 27.91 -18.54 -17.72
N ARG A 135 27.94 -19.54 -18.60
CA ARG A 135 26.82 -19.84 -19.50
C ARG A 135 25.57 -20.23 -18.72
N PHE A 136 25.72 -21.13 -17.74
CA PHE A 136 24.64 -21.50 -16.82
C PHE A 136 24.04 -20.28 -16.10
N ALA A 137 24.88 -19.36 -15.60
CA ALA A 137 24.41 -18.13 -14.96
C ALA A 137 23.57 -17.24 -15.90
N LEU A 138 24.00 -17.10 -17.16
CA LEU A 138 23.26 -16.33 -18.18
C LEU A 138 21.92 -16.99 -18.51
N ASP A 139 21.89 -18.30 -18.73
CA ASP A 139 20.67 -19.05 -19.03
C ASP A 139 19.65 -18.91 -17.90
N VAL A 140 20.10 -19.08 -16.65
CA VAL A 140 19.28 -18.91 -15.45
C VAL A 140 18.78 -17.47 -15.33
N LEU A 141 19.64 -16.48 -15.55
CA LEU A 141 19.26 -15.06 -15.45
C LEU A 141 18.16 -14.72 -16.46
N ILE A 142 18.34 -15.11 -17.72
CA ILE A 142 17.36 -14.87 -18.78
C ILE A 142 16.05 -15.60 -18.45
N TYR A 143 16.13 -16.87 -18.05
CA TYR A 143 14.97 -17.67 -17.69
C TYR A 143 14.20 -17.07 -16.52
N VAL A 144 14.86 -16.77 -15.40
CA VAL A 144 14.19 -16.23 -14.19
C VAL A 144 13.50 -14.92 -14.51
N ASN A 145 14.19 -13.97 -15.15
CA ASN A 145 13.62 -12.65 -15.42
C ASN A 145 12.49 -12.68 -16.46
N TRP A 146 12.57 -13.50 -17.52
CA TRP A 146 11.46 -13.63 -18.48
C TRP A 146 10.31 -14.46 -17.92
N TYR A 147 10.59 -15.68 -17.46
CA TYR A 147 9.56 -16.60 -17.02
C TYR A 147 8.86 -16.09 -15.77
N TRP A 148 9.59 -15.64 -14.75
CA TRP A 148 8.96 -15.15 -13.52
C TRP A 148 8.32 -13.78 -13.74
N GLY A 149 8.91 -12.91 -14.56
CA GLY A 149 8.28 -11.64 -14.96
C GLY A 149 6.94 -11.87 -15.67
N LEU A 150 6.86 -12.86 -16.56
CA LEU A 150 5.60 -13.22 -17.23
C LEU A 150 4.57 -13.83 -16.26
N MET A 151 5.02 -14.69 -15.35
CA MET A 151 4.15 -15.24 -14.30
C MET A 151 3.62 -14.12 -13.38
N ASN A 152 4.43 -13.13 -13.05
CA ASN A 152 4.01 -11.98 -12.23
C ASN A 152 2.97 -11.11 -12.93
N LEU A 153 2.95 -11.06 -14.26
CA LEU A 153 1.93 -10.33 -15.03
C LEU A 153 0.61 -11.11 -15.19
N LEU A 154 0.52 -12.35 -14.68
CA LEU A 154 -0.77 -13.05 -14.66
C LEU A 154 -1.77 -12.29 -13.78
N PRO A 155 -3.07 -12.30 -14.14
CA PRO A 155 -4.10 -11.58 -13.41
C PRO A 155 -4.51 -12.33 -12.12
N VAL A 156 -3.53 -12.70 -11.29
CA VAL A 156 -3.67 -13.46 -10.05
C VAL A 156 -3.16 -12.60 -8.89
N LEU A 157 -3.98 -12.34 -7.88
CA LEU A 157 -3.57 -11.65 -6.67
C LEU A 157 -2.72 -12.58 -5.78
N PRO A 158 -1.67 -12.06 -5.11
CA PRO A 158 -1.20 -10.68 -5.07
C PRO A 158 -0.07 -10.38 -6.09
N LEU A 159 -0.05 -11.02 -7.26
CA LEU A 159 0.96 -10.73 -8.28
C LEU A 159 0.71 -9.37 -8.93
N ASP A 160 1.74 -8.82 -9.59
CA ASP A 160 1.69 -7.51 -10.25
C ASP A 160 0.53 -7.38 -11.24
N GLY A 161 0.29 -8.41 -12.06
CA GLY A 161 -0.85 -8.45 -12.99
C GLY A 161 -2.21 -8.46 -12.30
N GLY A 162 -2.28 -9.05 -11.10
CA GLY A 162 -3.46 -8.99 -10.23
C GLY A 162 -3.74 -7.57 -9.72
N HIS A 163 -2.70 -6.86 -9.28
CA HIS A 163 -2.81 -5.45 -8.87
C HIS A 163 -3.16 -4.55 -10.05
N VAL A 164 -2.58 -4.78 -11.24
CA VAL A 164 -2.97 -4.07 -12.46
C VAL A 164 -4.46 -4.27 -12.76
N LEU A 165 -4.95 -5.51 -12.68
CA LEU A 165 -6.37 -5.82 -12.89
C LEU A 165 -7.26 -5.11 -11.84
N GLU A 166 -6.86 -5.14 -10.57
CA GLU A 166 -7.59 -4.52 -9.47
C GLU A 166 -7.74 -3.01 -9.68
N GLN A 167 -6.65 -2.33 -10.02
CA GLN A 167 -6.62 -0.89 -10.23
C GLN A 167 -7.33 -0.48 -11.53
N ALA A 168 -7.22 -1.30 -12.59
CA ALA A 168 -7.90 -1.05 -13.87
C ALA A 168 -9.42 -1.20 -13.76
N LEU A 169 -9.91 -2.17 -12.99
CA LEU A 169 -11.35 -2.40 -12.81
C LEU A 169 -11.99 -1.55 -11.72
N GLY A 170 -11.19 -1.10 -10.74
CA GLY A 170 -11.62 -0.22 -9.67
C GLY A 170 -12.38 -0.90 -8.51
N PRO A 171 -12.68 -0.14 -7.44
CA PRO A 171 -13.17 -0.67 -6.17
C PRO A 171 -14.56 -1.29 -6.26
N ARG A 172 -15.40 -0.85 -7.23
CA ARG A 172 -16.73 -1.42 -7.44
C ARG A 172 -16.72 -2.85 -8.00
N ARG A 173 -15.59 -3.31 -8.53
CA ARG A 173 -15.46 -4.60 -9.23
C ARG A 173 -14.56 -5.58 -8.48
N VAL A 174 -14.34 -5.41 -7.18
CA VAL A 174 -13.47 -6.27 -6.36
C VAL A 174 -13.88 -7.75 -6.43
N ARG A 175 -15.19 -8.05 -6.49
CA ARG A 175 -15.68 -9.43 -6.73
C ARG A 175 -15.25 -10.00 -8.08
N LEU A 176 -15.30 -9.20 -9.15
CA LEU A 176 -14.86 -9.62 -10.47
C LEU A 176 -13.35 -9.85 -10.48
N VAL A 177 -12.57 -8.95 -9.85
CA VAL A 177 -11.11 -9.08 -9.69
C VAL A 177 -10.76 -10.38 -8.96
N ALA A 178 -11.39 -10.65 -7.81
CA ALA A 178 -11.17 -11.87 -7.05
C ALA A 178 -11.58 -13.13 -7.83
N GLY A 179 -12.69 -13.08 -8.58
CA GLY A 179 -13.13 -14.18 -9.44
C GLY A 179 -12.17 -14.48 -10.58
N VAL A 180 -11.71 -13.45 -11.31
CA VAL A 180 -10.71 -13.60 -12.38
C VAL A 180 -9.40 -14.13 -11.82
N SER A 181 -8.95 -13.61 -10.68
CA SER A 181 -7.75 -14.07 -9.97
C SER A 181 -7.81 -15.54 -9.60
N MET A 182 -8.93 -15.97 -9.03
CA MET A 182 -9.17 -17.37 -8.68
C MET A 182 -9.12 -18.27 -9.93
N LEU A 183 -9.84 -17.90 -10.99
CA LEU A 183 -9.91 -18.69 -12.22
C LEU A 183 -8.55 -18.79 -12.92
N ALA A 184 -7.82 -17.67 -13.03
CA ALA A 184 -6.49 -17.64 -13.59
C ALA A 184 -5.51 -18.50 -12.77
N GLY A 185 -5.58 -18.44 -11.43
CA GLY A 185 -4.77 -19.29 -10.56
C GLY A 185 -5.05 -20.78 -10.76
N PHE A 186 -6.31 -21.20 -10.78
CA PHE A 186 -6.67 -22.60 -11.05
C PHE A 186 -6.28 -23.07 -12.46
N ALA A 187 -6.35 -22.18 -13.47
CA ALA A 187 -5.89 -22.49 -14.81
C ALA A 187 -4.38 -22.81 -14.83
N VAL A 188 -3.57 -22.06 -14.07
CA VAL A 188 -2.13 -22.35 -13.91
C VAL A 188 -1.90 -23.67 -13.19
N VAL A 189 -2.68 -23.99 -12.16
CA VAL A 189 -2.62 -25.29 -11.48
C VAL A 189 -2.91 -26.43 -12.47
N PHE A 190 -3.98 -26.30 -13.26
CA PHE A 190 -4.35 -27.30 -14.26
C PHE A 190 -3.24 -27.47 -15.31
N TYR A 191 -2.68 -26.38 -15.80
CA TYR A 191 -1.53 -26.41 -16.72
C TYR A 191 -0.31 -27.10 -16.11
N ALA A 192 0.06 -26.73 -14.88
CA ALA A 192 1.20 -27.30 -14.18
C ALA A 192 1.06 -28.82 -14.01
N LEU A 193 -0.12 -29.30 -13.60
CA LEU A 193 -0.37 -30.73 -13.41
C LEU A 193 -0.49 -31.51 -14.73
N SER A 194 -0.97 -30.87 -15.80
CA SER A 194 -1.21 -31.53 -17.10
C SER A 194 0.05 -31.62 -17.98
N VAL A 195 0.89 -30.59 -17.97
CA VAL A 195 2.05 -30.49 -18.88
C VAL A 195 3.35 -30.94 -18.21
N GLN A 196 3.52 -30.63 -16.93
CA GLN A 196 4.71 -31.03 -16.16
C GLN A 196 4.30 -31.53 -14.77
N PRO A 197 3.88 -32.80 -14.63
CA PRO A 197 3.43 -33.37 -13.36
C PRO A 197 4.47 -33.27 -12.22
N ARG A 198 5.74 -33.01 -12.56
CA ARG A 198 6.84 -32.80 -11.61
C ARG A 198 6.91 -31.37 -11.05
N ASN A 199 6.19 -30.40 -11.62
CA ASN A 199 6.20 -29.01 -11.17
C ASN A 199 5.17 -28.79 -10.03
N LEU A 200 5.21 -29.67 -9.04
CA LEU A 200 4.34 -29.65 -7.86
C LEU A 200 4.43 -28.31 -7.13
N PHE A 201 5.62 -27.70 -7.14
CA PHE A 201 5.83 -26.40 -6.54
C PHE A 201 4.92 -25.33 -7.16
N LEU A 202 4.90 -25.20 -8.49
CA LEU A 202 4.08 -24.22 -9.19
C LEU A 202 2.57 -24.46 -8.95
N ALA A 203 2.15 -25.74 -8.95
CA ALA A 203 0.77 -26.12 -8.68
C ALA A 203 0.35 -25.78 -7.24
N VAL A 204 1.21 -26.04 -6.25
CA VAL A 204 0.92 -25.71 -4.85
C VAL A 204 0.88 -24.20 -4.62
N MET A 205 1.82 -23.45 -5.21
CA MET A 205 1.88 -22.00 -5.08
C MET A 205 0.62 -21.33 -5.67
N PHE A 206 0.31 -21.59 -6.95
CA PHE A 206 -0.89 -21.02 -7.58
C PHE A 206 -2.19 -21.57 -6.99
N GLY A 207 -2.19 -22.80 -6.46
CA GLY A 207 -3.31 -23.36 -5.71
C GLY A 207 -3.58 -22.57 -4.43
N MET A 208 -2.53 -22.20 -3.68
CA MET A 208 -2.66 -21.31 -2.52
C MET A 208 -3.17 -19.91 -2.91
N LEU A 209 -2.64 -19.31 -3.98
CA LEU A 209 -3.11 -17.99 -4.45
C LEU A 209 -4.56 -17.99 -4.94
N ALA A 210 -4.96 -19.04 -5.67
CA ALA A 210 -6.35 -19.24 -6.09
C ALA A 210 -7.27 -19.41 -4.88
N PHE A 211 -6.85 -20.18 -3.88
CA PHE A 211 -7.59 -20.38 -2.65
C PHE A 211 -7.71 -19.09 -1.81
N GLN A 212 -6.65 -18.27 -1.73
CA GLN A 212 -6.71 -16.95 -1.11
C GLN A 212 -7.70 -16.04 -1.83
N SER A 213 -7.71 -16.06 -3.16
CA SER A 213 -8.67 -15.29 -3.97
C SER A 213 -10.10 -15.76 -3.75
N LEU A 214 -10.33 -17.08 -3.63
CA LEU A 214 -11.63 -17.65 -3.27
C LEU A 214 -12.09 -17.19 -1.89
N ARG A 215 -11.20 -17.22 -0.88
CA ARG A 215 -11.52 -16.71 0.47
C ARG A 215 -11.85 -15.22 0.45
N ARG A 216 -11.12 -14.42 -0.35
CA ARG A 216 -11.43 -13.01 -0.58
C ARG A 216 -12.83 -12.84 -1.18
N LEU A 217 -13.24 -13.71 -2.10
CA LEU A 217 -14.58 -13.68 -2.68
C LEU A 217 -15.67 -14.03 -1.66
N GLN A 218 -15.41 -15.01 -0.78
CA GLN A 218 -16.36 -15.46 0.25
C GLN A 218 -16.55 -14.46 1.39
N THR A 219 -15.55 -13.62 1.65
CA THR A 219 -15.60 -12.59 2.70
C THR A 219 -16.31 -11.32 2.24
N LEU A 220 -16.51 -11.13 0.92
CA LEU A 220 -17.24 -9.98 0.37
C LEU A 220 -18.76 -10.19 0.50
N GLY A 221 -19.38 -9.59 1.50
CA GLY A 221 -20.83 -9.63 1.76
C GLY A 221 -21.66 -9.00 0.64
N PRO A 222 -22.93 -9.41 0.44
CA PRO A 222 -23.86 -8.75 -0.48
C PRO A 222 -24.21 -7.35 0.03
N GLY A 223 -23.30 -6.40 -0.19
CA GLY A 223 -23.39 -5.01 0.30
C GLY A 223 -22.06 -4.25 0.22
N ASP A 224 -20.91 -4.93 0.11
CA ASP A 224 -19.57 -4.32 0.22
C ASP A 224 -19.13 -3.46 -0.98
N THR A 225 -20.07 -3.01 -1.82
CA THR A 225 -19.82 -2.10 -2.95
C THR A 225 -20.26 -0.66 -2.70
N GLU A 226 -20.74 -0.32 -1.50
CA GLU A 226 -21.12 1.06 -1.15
C GLU A 226 -20.38 1.50 0.12
N GLU A 227 -19.26 2.22 -0.06
CA GLU A 227 -18.84 3.18 0.96
C GLU A 227 -19.92 4.28 1.01
N ASP A 228 -20.79 4.20 2.01
CA ASP A 228 -21.79 5.21 2.34
C ASP A 228 -21.06 6.50 2.77
N PRO A 229 -21.24 7.65 2.06
CA PRO A 229 -20.68 8.91 2.51
C PRO A 229 -21.37 9.31 3.81
N ARG A 230 -20.63 9.29 4.92
CA ARG A 230 -21.10 9.77 6.23
C ARG A 230 -21.87 11.10 6.09
N PRO A 231 -23.02 11.28 6.75
CA PRO A 231 -23.79 12.52 6.66
C PRO A 231 -22.98 13.71 7.16
N ARG A 232 -23.06 14.83 6.42
CA ARG A 232 -22.55 16.15 6.84
C ARG A 232 -23.03 16.47 8.27
N ALA A 233 -22.12 16.93 9.12
CA ALA A 233 -22.52 17.70 10.30
C ALA A 233 -23.32 18.94 9.83
N PRO A 234 -24.45 19.26 10.45
CA PRO A 234 -25.23 20.42 10.05
C PRO A 234 -24.52 21.69 10.52
N THR A 235 -24.09 22.53 9.58
CA THR A 235 -23.63 23.89 9.87
C THR A 235 -24.81 24.77 10.29
N PRO A 236 -24.69 25.56 11.38
CA PRO A 236 -25.68 26.55 11.76
C PRO A 236 -25.51 27.79 10.89
N ASP A 237 -26.23 27.80 9.78
CA ASP A 237 -26.88 28.96 9.13
C ASP A 237 -27.51 28.40 7.84
N VAL A 238 -28.84 28.36 7.79
CA VAL A 238 -29.57 27.69 6.72
C VAL A 238 -29.49 28.55 5.45
N GLU A 239 -28.41 28.37 4.69
CA GLU A 239 -28.36 28.81 3.29
C GLU A 239 -29.59 28.24 2.56
N PRO A 240 -30.23 29.00 1.66
CA PRO A 240 -31.43 28.56 0.97
C PRO A 240 -31.21 27.19 0.30
N ALA A 241 -32.21 26.32 0.41
CA ALA A 241 -32.18 25.00 -0.20
C ALA A 241 -32.01 25.13 -1.71
N LEU A 242 -31.07 24.36 -2.28
CA LEU A 242 -30.90 24.31 -3.73
C LEU A 242 -32.09 23.61 -4.38
N PRO A 243 -32.51 24.02 -5.59
CA PRO A 243 -33.44 23.25 -6.40
C PRO A 243 -32.99 21.78 -6.53
N GLY A 244 -33.94 20.84 -6.46
CA GLY A 244 -33.62 19.40 -6.43
C GLY A 244 -32.78 18.93 -7.62
N GLU A 245 -32.99 19.52 -8.80
CA GLU A 245 -32.19 19.25 -9.99
C GLU A 245 -30.72 19.67 -9.82
N LEU A 246 -30.47 20.89 -9.33
CA LEU A 246 -29.10 21.39 -9.09
C LEU A 246 -28.38 20.56 -8.02
N LEU A 247 -29.10 20.20 -6.95
CA LEU A 247 -28.56 19.31 -5.92
C LEU A 247 -28.18 17.95 -6.52
N SER A 248 -29.04 17.37 -7.37
CA SER A 248 -28.78 16.09 -8.02
C SER A 248 -27.55 16.14 -8.94
N LEU A 249 -27.36 17.23 -9.69
CA LEU A 249 -26.21 17.44 -10.55
C LEU A 249 -24.93 17.58 -9.73
N LEU A 250 -24.95 18.36 -8.64
CA LEU A 250 -23.80 18.54 -7.76
C LEU A 250 -23.39 17.23 -7.08
N LEU A 251 -24.35 16.45 -6.57
CA LEU A 251 -24.07 15.15 -5.97
C LEU A 251 -23.45 14.19 -6.99
N ARG A 252 -24.01 14.12 -8.21
CA ARG A 252 -23.46 13.29 -9.29
C ARG A 252 -22.07 13.76 -9.72
N ALA A 253 -21.82 15.07 -9.71
CA ALA A 253 -20.52 15.61 -10.09
C ALA A 253 -19.45 15.31 -9.01
N ARG A 254 -19.79 15.44 -7.72
CA ARG A 254 -18.92 15.00 -6.61
C ARG A 254 -18.66 13.50 -6.65
N GLN A 255 -19.68 12.69 -6.94
CA GLN A 255 -19.50 11.25 -7.12
C GLN A 255 -18.58 10.95 -8.30
N ALA A 256 -18.71 11.67 -9.42
CA ALA A 256 -17.82 11.50 -10.57
C ALA A 256 -16.35 11.87 -10.23
N VAL A 257 -16.13 12.87 -9.38
CA VAL A 257 -14.79 13.17 -8.84
C VAL A 257 -14.26 12.01 -8.00
N ALA A 258 -15.06 11.48 -7.07
CA ALA A 258 -14.66 10.34 -6.23
C ALA A 258 -14.40 9.07 -7.07
N ASP A 259 -15.11 8.92 -8.19
CA ASP A 259 -14.95 7.83 -9.15
C ASP A 259 -13.76 8.03 -10.12
N GLU A 260 -13.04 9.17 -10.02
CA GLU A 260 -11.97 9.62 -10.94
C GLU A 260 -12.43 9.83 -12.40
N ASP A 261 -13.74 9.91 -12.65
CA ASP A 261 -14.32 10.25 -13.96
C ASP A 261 -14.36 11.77 -14.14
N LEU A 262 -13.18 12.36 -14.31
CA LEU A 262 -12.98 13.81 -14.40
C LEU A 262 -13.73 14.42 -15.61
N GLY A 263 -13.87 13.66 -16.70
CA GLY A 263 -14.61 14.09 -17.88
C GLY A 263 -16.09 14.26 -17.59
N ARG A 264 -16.71 13.27 -16.94
CA ARG A 264 -18.11 13.33 -16.50
C ARG A 264 -18.33 14.39 -15.42
N ALA A 265 -17.39 14.55 -14.48
CA ALA A 265 -17.49 15.61 -13.48
C ALA A 265 -17.54 17.00 -14.14
N ARG A 266 -16.67 17.25 -15.14
CA ARG A 266 -16.67 18.52 -15.90
C ARG A 266 -17.95 18.74 -16.69
N SER A 267 -18.47 17.70 -17.36
CA SER A 267 -19.71 17.85 -18.15
C SER A 267 -20.92 18.13 -17.26
N LEU A 268 -21.03 17.50 -16.09
CA LEU A 268 -22.07 17.78 -15.11
C LEU A 268 -21.96 19.20 -14.55
N VAL A 269 -20.75 19.70 -14.31
CA VAL A 269 -20.56 21.10 -13.91
C VAL A 269 -20.93 22.08 -15.02
N GLN A 270 -20.64 21.75 -16.29
CA GLN A 270 -21.10 22.57 -17.42
C GLN A 270 -22.64 22.62 -17.50
N GLU A 271 -23.32 21.52 -17.19
CA GLU A 271 -24.79 21.46 -17.10
C GLU A 271 -25.34 22.32 -15.94
N ILE A 272 -24.60 22.44 -14.84
CA ILE A 272 -24.93 23.35 -13.75
C ILE A 272 -24.78 24.82 -14.20
N PHE A 273 -23.69 25.17 -14.90
CA PHE A 273 -23.51 26.53 -15.40
C PHE A 273 -24.50 26.93 -16.50
N SER A 274 -25.08 25.96 -17.23
CA SER A 274 -26.14 26.21 -18.20
C SER A 274 -27.55 26.25 -17.58
N TYR A 275 -27.69 26.13 -16.26
CA TYR A 275 -28.98 26.12 -15.56
C TYR A 275 -29.88 27.29 -15.97
N GLU A 276 -29.36 28.52 -15.93
CA GLU A 276 -30.11 29.73 -16.29
C GLU A 276 -30.62 29.72 -17.73
N GLN A 277 -29.83 29.17 -18.67
CA GLN A 277 -30.24 29.04 -20.07
C GLN A 277 -31.34 27.98 -20.26
N ARG A 278 -31.40 26.96 -19.39
CA ARG A 278 -32.36 25.86 -19.49
C ARG A 278 -33.67 26.15 -18.77
N THR A 279 -33.62 26.77 -17.60
CA THR A 279 -34.79 26.98 -16.74
C THR A 279 -35.32 28.41 -16.81
N GLY A 280 -34.52 29.37 -17.28
CA GLY A 280 -34.84 30.79 -17.21
C GLY A 280 -34.67 31.40 -15.81
N GLU A 281 -34.24 30.62 -14.82
CA GLU A 281 -33.99 31.08 -13.45
C GLU A 281 -32.47 31.27 -13.21
N PRO A 282 -32.05 32.35 -12.53
CA PRO A 282 -30.64 32.59 -12.29
C PRO A 282 -30.03 31.50 -11.41
N LEU A 283 -28.82 31.03 -11.76
CA LEU A 283 -28.09 30.03 -10.96
C LEU A 283 -27.82 30.60 -9.54
N PRO A 284 -28.33 29.96 -8.47
CA PRO A 284 -28.10 30.44 -7.11
C PRO A 284 -26.61 30.56 -6.78
N PRO A 285 -26.16 31.58 -6.01
CA PRO A 285 -24.76 31.77 -5.65
C PRO A 285 -24.11 30.54 -5.02
N ARG A 286 -24.85 29.84 -4.14
CA ARG A 286 -24.45 28.57 -3.54
C ARG A 286 -24.19 27.48 -4.59
N GLY A 287 -25.09 27.32 -5.56
CA GLY A 287 -24.94 26.31 -6.62
C GLY A 287 -23.73 26.60 -7.49
N ARG A 288 -23.49 27.88 -7.79
CA ARG A 288 -22.29 28.33 -8.51
C ARG A 288 -21.00 28.12 -7.71
N ARG A 289 -21.02 28.38 -6.40
CA ARG A 289 -19.89 28.11 -5.48
C ARG A 289 -19.55 26.63 -5.45
N GLU A 290 -20.53 25.77 -5.15
CA GLU A 290 -20.32 24.33 -5.05
C GLU A 290 -19.87 23.72 -6.40
N ALA A 291 -20.29 24.30 -7.53
CA ALA A 291 -19.79 23.92 -8.86
C ALA A 291 -18.30 24.27 -9.06
N PHE A 292 -17.86 25.45 -8.60
CA PHE A 292 -16.44 25.80 -8.61
C PHE A 292 -15.62 24.92 -7.65
N GLU A 293 -16.16 24.54 -6.50
CA GLU A 293 -15.52 23.58 -5.59
C GLU A 293 -15.28 22.23 -6.26
N VAL A 294 -16.29 21.70 -6.98
CA VAL A 294 -16.15 20.46 -7.75
C VAL A 294 -15.05 20.61 -8.81
N LEU A 295 -14.98 21.73 -9.55
CA LEU A 295 -13.89 21.96 -10.49
C LEU A 295 -12.53 22.08 -9.81
N GLY A 296 -12.48 22.63 -8.59
CA GLY A 296 -11.27 22.67 -7.77
C GLY A 296 -10.76 21.25 -7.48
N TRP A 297 -11.64 20.35 -7.04
CA TRP A 297 -11.30 18.95 -6.85
C TRP A 297 -10.91 18.23 -8.15
N VAL A 298 -11.61 18.50 -9.26
CA VAL A 298 -11.24 17.97 -10.58
C VAL A 298 -9.83 18.41 -10.97
N ALA A 299 -9.48 19.68 -10.73
CA ALA A 299 -8.17 20.22 -11.04
C ALA A 299 -7.09 19.62 -10.13
N LEU A 300 -7.34 19.44 -8.84
CA LEU A 300 -6.42 18.73 -7.93
C LEU A 300 -6.21 17.28 -8.37
N ALA A 301 -7.28 16.56 -8.71
CA ALA A 301 -7.19 15.18 -9.20
C ALA A 301 -6.42 15.05 -10.52
N ALA A 302 -6.43 16.12 -11.34
CA ALA A 302 -5.65 16.23 -12.57
C ALA A 302 -4.21 16.76 -12.37
N ASP A 303 -3.76 16.97 -11.11
CA ASP A 303 -2.46 17.58 -10.77
C ASP A 303 -2.26 19.02 -11.30
N HIS A 304 -3.37 19.74 -11.50
CA HIS A 304 -3.38 21.15 -11.93
C HIS A 304 -3.60 22.08 -10.73
N VAL A 305 -2.60 22.16 -9.85
CA VAL A 305 -2.71 22.88 -8.56
C VAL A 305 -3.04 24.37 -8.71
N ASP A 306 -2.49 25.04 -9.72
CA ASP A 306 -2.78 26.46 -9.96
C ASP A 306 -4.20 26.69 -10.46
N GLU A 307 -4.70 25.80 -11.32
CA GLU A 307 -6.10 25.83 -11.75
C GLU A 307 -7.02 25.60 -10.54
N ALA A 308 -6.71 24.63 -9.68
CA ALA A 308 -7.49 24.39 -8.47
C ALA A 308 -7.55 25.62 -7.56
N ALA A 309 -6.43 26.31 -7.36
CA ALA A 309 -6.38 27.55 -6.59
C ALA A 309 -7.22 28.67 -7.21
N GLN A 310 -7.23 28.78 -8.55
CA GLN A 310 -8.11 29.73 -9.25
C GLN A 310 -9.59 29.38 -9.02
N ARG A 311 -9.97 28.10 -9.10
CA ARG A 311 -11.36 27.67 -8.83
C ARG A 311 -11.80 27.96 -7.39
N VAL A 312 -10.92 27.73 -6.41
CA VAL A 312 -11.15 28.10 -5.02
C VAL A 312 -11.33 29.62 -4.87
N ALA A 313 -10.52 30.43 -5.56
CA ALA A 313 -10.66 31.89 -5.53
C ALA A 313 -12.01 32.36 -6.10
N GLU A 314 -12.50 31.74 -7.19
CA GLU A 314 -13.84 32.03 -7.74
C GLU A 314 -14.97 31.59 -6.78
N ALA A 315 -14.85 30.40 -6.18
CA ALA A 315 -15.81 29.93 -5.17
C ALA A 315 -15.88 30.89 -3.96
N ARG A 316 -14.72 31.41 -3.52
CA ARG A 316 -14.62 32.31 -2.37
C ARG A 316 -15.33 33.65 -2.56
N LYS A 317 -15.47 34.13 -3.81
CA LYS A 317 -16.26 35.34 -4.12
C LYS A 317 -17.75 35.15 -3.88
N LEU A 318 -18.21 33.89 -3.79
CA LEU A 318 -19.61 33.50 -3.71
C LEU A 318 -20.02 33.02 -2.30
N GLY A 319 -19.08 32.93 -1.35
CA GLY A 319 -19.33 32.55 0.04
C GLY A 319 -18.19 31.74 0.65
N GLU A 320 -18.46 31.11 1.79
CA GLU A 320 -17.49 30.22 2.45
C GLU A 320 -17.27 28.95 1.63
N VAL A 321 -15.99 28.66 1.36
CA VAL A 321 -15.57 27.49 0.57
C VAL A 321 -15.33 26.32 1.51
N ASP A 322 -15.58 25.10 1.04
CA ASP A 322 -15.25 23.87 1.77
C ASP A 322 -13.78 23.90 2.30
N PRO A 323 -13.57 23.87 3.64
CA PRO A 323 -12.24 23.85 4.25
C PRO A 323 -11.37 22.68 3.80
N ALA A 324 -11.97 21.54 3.47
CA ALA A 324 -11.26 20.37 2.95
C ALA A 324 -10.56 20.69 1.63
N LEU A 325 -11.27 21.37 0.71
CA LEU A 325 -10.71 21.77 -0.58
C LEU A 325 -9.63 22.84 -0.41
N MET A 326 -9.89 23.86 0.41
CA MET A 326 -8.90 24.91 0.69
C MET A 326 -7.63 24.34 1.31
N GLY A 327 -7.78 23.45 2.31
CA GLY A 327 -6.68 22.75 2.94
C GLY A 327 -5.88 21.91 1.95
N ALA A 328 -6.57 21.16 1.09
CA ALA A 328 -5.95 20.34 0.05
C ALA A 328 -5.17 21.18 -0.98
N VAL A 329 -5.70 22.33 -1.41
CA VAL A 329 -4.99 23.24 -2.33
C VAL A 329 -3.74 23.83 -1.67
N HIS A 330 -3.83 24.35 -0.45
CA HIS A 330 -2.67 24.87 0.27
C HIS A 330 -1.62 23.79 0.51
N PHE A 331 -2.06 22.57 0.84
CA PHE A 331 -1.18 21.42 1.02
C PHE A 331 -0.45 21.06 -0.28
N ALA A 332 -1.18 20.98 -1.40
CA ALA A 332 -0.61 20.72 -2.73
C ALA A 332 0.40 21.81 -3.16
N LYS A 333 0.18 23.07 -2.77
CA LYS A 333 1.12 24.19 -2.97
C LYS A 333 2.32 24.19 -2.02
N ARG A 334 2.40 23.25 -1.07
CA ARG A 334 3.40 23.21 0.01
C ARG A 334 3.33 24.41 0.96
N GLU A 335 2.18 25.06 1.05
CA GLU A 335 1.89 26.13 2.01
C GLU A 335 1.40 25.53 3.34
N LEU A 336 2.24 24.72 3.97
CA LEU A 336 1.85 23.85 5.10
C LEU A 336 1.24 24.62 6.28
N SER A 337 1.74 25.83 6.57
CA SER A 337 1.21 26.68 7.65
C SER A 337 -0.20 27.20 7.34
N ALA A 338 -0.51 27.49 6.08
CA ALA A 338 -1.85 27.91 5.67
C ALA A 338 -2.81 26.72 5.67
N ALA A 339 -2.38 25.58 5.12
CA ALA A 339 -3.14 24.33 5.14
C ALA A 339 -3.51 23.93 6.58
N ARG A 340 -2.52 23.91 7.49
CA ARG A 340 -2.73 23.59 8.90
C ARG A 340 -3.79 24.47 9.54
N ARG A 341 -3.68 25.80 9.40
CA ARG A 341 -4.66 26.73 10.00
C ARG A 341 -6.08 26.47 9.54
N VAL A 342 -6.28 26.22 8.24
CA VAL A 342 -7.60 25.96 7.67
C VAL A 342 -8.16 24.63 8.20
N LEU A 343 -7.34 23.59 8.21
CA LEU A 343 -7.75 22.25 8.64
C LEU A 343 -7.99 22.16 10.14
N GLU A 344 -7.17 22.81 10.96
CA GLU A 344 -7.38 22.91 12.41
C GLU A 344 -8.66 23.68 12.75
N ALA A 345 -8.93 24.78 12.05
CA ALA A 345 -10.17 25.54 12.22
C ALA A 345 -11.40 24.70 11.85
N ALA A 346 -11.33 23.93 10.76
CA ALA A 346 -12.41 23.02 10.35
C ALA A 346 -12.66 21.94 11.42
N ARG A 347 -11.59 21.34 11.95
CA ARG A 347 -11.70 20.35 13.02
C ARG A 347 -12.27 20.96 14.31
N ALA A 348 -11.86 22.18 14.66
CA ALA A 348 -12.40 22.90 15.81
C ALA A 348 -13.91 23.21 15.67
N SER A 349 -14.42 23.29 14.44
CA SER A 349 -15.86 23.39 14.15
C SER A 349 -16.61 22.04 14.12
N GLY A 350 -15.93 20.92 14.39
CA GLY A 350 -16.52 19.57 14.43
C GLY A 350 -16.49 18.82 13.10
N ASP A 351 -15.62 19.21 12.17
CA ASP A 351 -15.48 18.54 10.87
C ASP A 351 -14.37 17.47 10.91
N ASP A 352 -14.77 16.22 11.14
CA ASP A 352 -13.87 15.05 11.25
C ASP A 352 -13.77 14.23 9.95
N ARG A 353 -14.05 14.86 8.80
CA ARG A 353 -13.93 14.22 7.49
C ARG A 353 -12.50 13.75 7.20
N LYS A 354 -12.37 12.63 6.47
CA LYS A 354 -11.05 12.05 6.09
C LYS A 354 -10.22 13.04 5.27
N GLU A 355 -10.86 13.87 4.46
CA GLU A 355 -10.26 14.91 3.63
C GLU A 355 -9.65 16.05 4.44
N ILE A 356 -10.04 16.22 5.71
CA ILE A 356 -9.46 17.20 6.63
C ILE A 356 -8.42 16.54 7.52
N VAL A 357 -8.81 15.44 8.15
CA VAL A 357 -7.99 14.76 9.15
C VAL A 357 -6.72 14.19 8.51
N GLY A 358 -6.81 13.56 7.34
CA GLY A 358 -5.67 12.95 6.66
C GLY A 358 -4.54 13.96 6.39
N PRO A 359 -4.81 15.05 5.63
CA PRO A 359 -3.81 16.08 5.39
C PRO A 359 -3.29 16.76 6.66
N LEU A 360 -4.15 16.95 7.68
CA LEU A 360 -3.74 17.56 8.94
C LEU A 360 -2.76 16.68 9.72
N VAL A 361 -3.08 15.39 9.87
CA VAL A 361 -2.19 14.39 10.48
C VAL A 361 -0.84 14.40 9.77
N GLN A 362 -0.84 14.45 8.43
CA GLN A 362 0.40 14.51 7.67
C GLN A 362 1.24 15.75 7.95
N ILE A 363 0.62 16.94 7.97
CA ILE A 363 1.33 18.18 8.27
C ILE A 363 1.99 18.10 9.65
N LEU A 364 1.28 17.54 10.64
CA LEU A 364 1.80 17.39 11.99
C LEU A 364 2.98 16.40 12.04
N ILE A 365 2.91 15.29 11.30
CA ILE A 365 4.03 14.34 11.19
C ILE A 365 5.24 15.01 10.56
N GLU A 366 5.07 15.74 9.45
CA GLU A 366 6.17 16.47 8.79
C GLU A 366 6.81 17.53 9.71
N GLN A 367 6.04 18.07 10.64
CA GLN A 367 6.50 19.04 11.63
C GLN A 367 7.07 18.38 12.90
N GLY A 368 7.09 17.04 12.98
CA GLY A 368 7.57 16.30 14.14
C GLY A 368 6.60 16.29 15.33
N GLU A 369 5.37 16.78 15.16
CA GLU A 369 4.31 16.79 16.19
C GLU A 369 3.58 15.44 16.27
N ILE A 370 4.35 14.36 16.42
CA ILE A 370 3.86 12.97 16.36
C ILE A 370 2.73 12.72 17.36
N ALA A 371 2.88 13.17 18.62
CA ALA A 371 1.85 12.97 19.64
C ALA A 371 0.50 13.62 19.25
N ARG A 372 0.52 14.81 18.64
CA ARG A 372 -0.70 15.48 18.17
C ARG A 372 -1.28 14.77 16.96
N ALA A 373 -0.44 14.35 16.01
CA ALA A 373 -0.87 13.57 14.87
C ALA A 373 -1.57 12.27 15.31
N SER A 374 -1.00 11.56 16.27
CA SER A 374 -1.57 10.32 16.82
C SER A 374 -2.86 10.56 17.60
N ALA A 375 -2.97 11.67 18.35
CA ALA A 375 -4.21 12.06 19.01
C ALA A 375 -5.34 12.26 18.00
N ILE A 376 -5.07 13.02 16.93
CA ILE A 376 -6.04 13.29 15.88
C ILE A 376 -6.44 12.00 15.15
N ALA A 377 -5.48 11.11 14.86
CA ALA A 377 -5.76 9.80 14.28
C ALA A 377 -6.61 8.93 15.21
N TYR A 378 -6.38 9.00 16.52
CA TYR A 378 -7.16 8.26 17.51
C TYR A 378 -8.62 8.72 17.57
N ASP A 379 -8.88 10.03 17.44
CA ASP A 379 -10.25 10.58 17.41
C ASP A 379 -11.12 9.97 16.29
N ILE A 380 -10.51 9.50 15.20
CA ILE A 380 -11.20 8.87 14.06
C ILE A 380 -10.90 7.39 13.89
N VAL A 381 -10.34 6.73 14.92
CA VAL A 381 -9.77 5.37 14.84
C VAL A 381 -10.78 4.32 14.35
N ASP A 382 -12.05 4.47 14.70
CA ASP A 382 -13.13 3.56 14.26
C ASP A 382 -13.34 3.59 12.75
N SER A 383 -12.99 4.70 12.10
CA SER A 383 -13.09 4.87 10.66
C SER A 383 -11.80 4.66 9.89
N LEU A 384 -10.69 4.44 10.61
CA LEU A 384 -9.43 4.04 10.01
C LEU A 384 -9.47 2.56 9.64
N SER A 385 -8.77 2.24 8.55
CA SER A 385 -8.42 0.85 8.27
C SER A 385 -7.51 0.32 9.38
N GLU A 386 -7.54 -0.98 9.60
CA GLU A 386 -6.70 -1.61 10.64
C GLU A 386 -5.22 -1.42 10.35
N ASP A 387 -4.83 -1.49 9.08
CA ASP A 387 -3.45 -1.26 8.67
C ASP A 387 -3.02 0.19 8.93
N ASP A 388 -3.90 1.17 8.69
CA ASP A 388 -3.57 2.58 8.94
C ASP A 388 -3.51 2.90 10.44
N ALA A 389 -4.41 2.31 11.23
CA ALA A 389 -4.36 2.42 12.69
C ALA A 389 -3.08 1.77 13.26
N ARG A 390 -2.67 0.60 12.77
CA ARG A 390 -1.39 -0.05 13.14
C ARG A 390 -0.18 0.79 12.74
N LYS A 391 -0.17 1.36 11.53
CA LYS A 391 0.90 2.27 11.08
C LYS A 391 1.00 3.49 12.00
N MET A 392 -0.13 4.10 12.34
CA MET A 392 -0.15 5.23 13.27
C MET A 392 0.31 4.83 14.67
N ALA A 393 -0.07 3.65 15.16
CA ALA A 393 0.39 3.13 16.45
C ALA A 393 1.92 2.94 16.46
N LYS A 394 2.49 2.38 15.39
CA LYS A 394 3.94 2.21 15.23
C LYS A 394 4.66 3.56 15.14
N LEU A 395 4.14 4.48 14.34
CA LEU A 395 4.71 5.82 14.18
C LEU A 395 4.68 6.60 15.51
N ALA A 396 3.62 6.44 16.30
CA ALA A 396 3.54 6.96 17.67
C ALA A 396 4.61 6.33 18.58
N PHE A 397 4.81 5.01 18.50
CA PHE A 397 5.84 4.30 19.27
C PHE A 397 7.25 4.81 18.95
N ASP A 398 7.60 4.88 17.67
CA ASP A 398 8.90 5.35 17.19
C ASP A 398 9.12 6.83 17.54
N GLY A 399 8.05 7.63 17.49
CA GLY A 399 8.01 9.02 17.93
C GLY A 399 7.97 9.23 19.46
N ARG A 400 8.08 8.16 20.25
CA ARG A 400 8.02 8.16 21.73
C ARG A 400 6.70 8.70 22.32
N ALA A 401 5.64 8.71 21.53
CA ALA A 401 4.27 9.00 21.95
C ALA A 401 3.59 7.71 22.43
N PHE A 402 4.14 7.13 23.50
CA PHE A 402 3.80 5.77 23.94
C PHE A 402 2.34 5.61 24.39
N ASP A 403 1.75 6.56 25.13
CA ASP A 403 0.31 6.55 25.44
C ASP A 403 -0.56 6.44 24.17
N TRP A 404 -0.27 7.25 23.14
CA TRP A 404 -1.04 7.22 21.89
C TRP A 404 -0.82 5.94 21.09
N SER A 405 0.41 5.43 21.08
CA SER A 405 0.73 4.12 20.50
C SER A 405 -0.11 3.02 21.15
N ALA A 406 -0.16 2.99 22.48
CA ALA A 406 -0.89 2.00 23.24
C ALA A 406 -2.39 2.05 22.93
N ARG A 407 -2.99 3.26 22.95
CA ARG A 407 -4.42 3.45 22.65
C ARG A 407 -4.80 3.02 21.23
N LEU A 408 -3.97 3.35 20.24
CA LEU A 408 -4.21 2.93 18.85
C LEU A 408 -4.10 1.41 18.70
N SER A 409 -3.10 0.78 19.30
CA SER A 409 -2.95 -0.68 19.30
C SER A 409 -4.09 -1.39 20.04
N GLU A 410 -4.56 -0.83 21.16
CA GLU A 410 -5.74 -1.34 21.87
C GLU A 410 -7.01 -1.27 21.01
N ALA A 411 -7.26 -0.14 20.35
CA ALA A 411 -8.42 0.01 19.46
C ALA A 411 -8.41 -1.01 18.31
N VAL A 412 -7.24 -1.30 17.73
CA VAL A 412 -7.10 -2.35 16.72
C VAL A 412 -7.33 -3.73 17.34
N PHE A 413 -6.76 -4.00 18.51
CA PHE A 413 -6.96 -5.26 19.21
C PHE A 413 -8.44 -5.50 19.56
N GLU A 414 -9.17 -4.47 19.97
CA GLU A 414 -10.58 -4.59 20.31
C GLU A 414 -11.42 -5.08 19.13
N ARG A 415 -11.06 -4.67 17.91
CA ARG A 415 -11.70 -5.05 16.65
C ARG A 415 -11.26 -6.42 16.15
N GLN A 416 -9.96 -6.71 16.18
CA GLN A 416 -9.36 -7.89 15.54
C GLN A 416 -9.10 -9.07 16.47
N LYS A 417 -9.00 -8.82 17.77
CA LYS A 417 -8.61 -9.79 18.81
C LYS A 417 -7.30 -10.52 18.49
N SER A 418 -6.38 -9.85 17.77
CA SER A 418 -5.08 -10.40 17.39
C SER A 418 -4.10 -10.37 18.57
N ALA A 419 -3.44 -11.49 18.81
CA ALA A 419 -2.36 -11.61 19.78
C ALA A 419 -1.26 -10.54 19.60
N GLU A 420 -0.92 -10.21 18.36
CA GLU A 420 0.15 -9.26 18.05
C GLU A 420 -0.25 -7.83 18.42
N ASP A 421 -1.49 -7.43 18.17
CA ASP A 421 -1.97 -6.07 18.49
C ASP A 421 -2.01 -5.84 20.01
N ALA A 422 -2.40 -6.85 20.79
CA ALA A 422 -2.34 -6.81 22.24
C ALA A 422 -0.91 -6.77 22.78
N TYR A 423 0.01 -7.51 22.14
CA TYR A 423 1.42 -7.48 22.49
C TYR A 423 2.04 -6.10 22.22
N GLU A 424 1.76 -5.48 21.06
CA GLU A 424 2.21 -4.13 20.72
C GLU A 424 1.66 -3.07 21.69
N ALA A 425 0.38 -3.16 22.06
CA ALA A 425 -0.19 -2.30 23.10
C ALA A 425 0.53 -2.45 24.45
N ALA A 426 0.89 -3.68 24.83
CA ALA A 426 1.64 -3.92 26.06
C ALA A 426 3.05 -3.31 26.03
N ARG A 427 3.75 -3.41 24.89
CA ARG A 427 5.06 -2.76 24.70
C ARG A 427 4.96 -1.26 24.89
N ALA A 428 3.94 -0.65 24.29
CA ALA A 428 3.70 0.79 24.41
C ALA A 428 3.39 1.21 25.86
N HIS A 429 2.47 0.53 26.55
CA HIS A 429 2.19 0.80 27.96
C HIS A 429 3.41 0.63 28.87
N ALA A 430 4.26 -0.36 28.60
CA ALA A 430 5.48 -0.57 29.37
C ALA A 430 6.46 0.60 29.23
N GLN A 431 6.60 1.16 28.03
CA GLN A 431 7.43 2.33 27.76
C GLN A 431 6.83 3.63 28.29
N ASP A 432 5.50 3.72 28.34
CA ASP A 432 4.76 4.85 28.95
C ASP A 432 4.82 4.83 30.49
N GLY A 433 5.19 3.67 31.09
CA GLY A 433 5.22 3.47 32.53
C GLY A 433 3.90 2.99 33.13
N ALA A 434 2.90 2.69 32.29
CA ALA A 434 1.62 2.10 32.67
C ALA A 434 1.71 0.58 32.87
N TYR A 435 2.55 0.15 33.82
CA TYR A 435 2.95 -1.26 33.97
C TYR A 435 1.78 -2.24 34.21
N GLU A 436 0.76 -1.84 34.99
CA GLU A 436 -0.41 -2.69 35.24
C GLU A 436 -1.22 -2.92 33.95
N ARG A 437 -1.41 -1.87 33.14
CA ARG A 437 -2.05 -1.99 31.82
C ARG A 437 -1.23 -2.82 30.86
N ALA A 438 0.09 -2.68 30.90
CA ALA A 438 0.99 -3.49 30.09
C ALA A 438 0.86 -4.99 30.44
N LEU A 439 0.77 -5.34 31.73
CA LEU A 439 0.55 -6.72 32.18
C LEU A 439 -0.83 -7.25 31.76
N ASP A 440 -1.88 -6.43 31.84
CA ASP A 440 -3.22 -6.79 31.38
C ASP A 440 -3.25 -7.06 29.86
N MET A 441 -2.60 -6.20 29.07
CA MET A 441 -2.48 -6.40 27.62
C MET A 441 -1.62 -7.62 27.26
N LEU A 442 -0.55 -7.92 28.01
CA LEU A 442 0.18 -9.18 27.82
C LEU A 442 -0.68 -10.40 28.12
N ARG A 443 -1.52 -10.35 29.16
CA ARG A 443 -2.46 -11.44 29.48
C ARG A 443 -3.44 -11.65 28.33
N LYS A 444 -4.04 -10.57 27.83
CA LYS A 444 -4.91 -10.59 26.64
C LYS A 444 -4.20 -11.13 25.40
N ALA A 445 -2.92 -10.79 25.20
CA ALA A 445 -2.12 -11.33 24.10
C ALA A 445 -1.96 -12.84 24.21
N VAL A 446 -1.61 -13.36 25.40
CA VAL A 446 -1.47 -14.79 25.66
C VAL A 446 -2.82 -15.52 25.48
N GLU A 447 -3.92 -14.95 25.99
CA GLU A 447 -5.28 -15.48 25.79
C GLU A 447 -5.68 -15.51 24.32
N ALA A 448 -5.24 -14.53 23.53
CA ALA A 448 -5.41 -14.48 22.08
C ALA A 448 -4.45 -15.39 21.29
N GLY A 449 -3.60 -16.17 21.96
CA GLY A 449 -2.72 -17.17 21.35
C GLY A 449 -1.26 -16.73 21.15
N PHE A 450 -0.81 -15.65 21.79
CA PHE A 450 0.59 -15.24 21.77
C PHE A 450 1.47 -16.30 22.47
N SER A 451 2.39 -16.93 21.74
CA SER A 451 3.20 -18.06 22.23
C SER A 451 4.70 -17.78 22.34
N ASP A 452 5.19 -16.66 21.80
CA ASP A 452 6.62 -16.34 21.77
C ASP A 452 7.12 -15.72 23.10
N ARG A 453 7.28 -16.59 24.10
CA ARG A 453 7.80 -16.19 25.41
C ARG A 453 9.22 -15.62 25.31
N GLY A 454 10.04 -16.15 24.39
CA GLY A 454 11.41 -15.67 24.16
C GLY A 454 11.44 -14.20 23.75
N ARG A 455 10.51 -13.78 22.90
CA ARG A 455 10.36 -12.37 22.48
C ARG A 455 9.99 -11.46 23.66
N VAL A 456 9.05 -11.86 24.53
CA VAL A 456 8.70 -11.10 25.75
C VAL A 456 9.92 -10.89 26.66
N TRP A 457 10.74 -11.92 26.83
CA TRP A 457 11.92 -11.89 27.69
C TRP A 457 13.19 -11.31 27.04
N SER A 458 13.17 -11.03 25.73
CA SER A 458 14.29 -10.37 25.02
C SER A 458 14.00 -8.93 24.57
N ASP A 459 12.73 -8.55 24.38
CA ASP A 459 12.33 -7.21 23.93
C ASP A 459 12.70 -6.09 24.92
N LYS A 460 13.50 -5.12 24.47
CA LYS A 460 13.90 -3.96 25.28
C LYS A 460 12.71 -3.12 25.75
N ALA A 461 11.61 -3.09 24.99
CA ALA A 461 10.43 -2.32 25.35
C ALA A 461 9.81 -2.78 26.69
N LEU A 462 9.97 -4.06 27.03
CA LEU A 462 9.42 -4.68 28.24
C LEU A 462 10.46 -4.85 29.35
N GLU A 463 11.66 -4.29 29.21
CA GLU A 463 12.75 -4.46 30.19
C GLU A 463 12.32 -4.03 31.61
N ALA A 464 11.60 -2.91 31.71
CA ALA A 464 11.09 -2.39 32.98
C ALA A 464 10.06 -3.31 33.66
N LEU A 465 9.38 -4.18 32.90
CA LEU A 465 8.43 -5.16 33.45
C LEU A 465 9.13 -6.40 34.02
N ARG A 466 10.32 -6.75 33.54
CA ARG A 466 11.07 -7.94 34.01
C ARG A 466 11.58 -7.80 35.43
N ALA A 467 11.82 -6.57 35.87
CA ALA A 467 12.18 -6.27 37.25
C ALA A 467 10.99 -6.39 38.22
N ARG A 468 9.77 -6.59 37.71
CA ARG A 468 8.54 -6.66 38.50
C ARG A 468 8.03 -8.10 38.58
N SER A 469 7.50 -8.48 39.74
CA SER A 469 7.03 -9.84 40.02
C SER A 469 5.81 -10.28 39.18
N GLY A 470 5.06 -9.35 38.60
CA GLY A 470 3.85 -9.65 37.84
C GLY A 470 4.08 -10.29 36.46
N LEU A 471 5.23 -10.06 35.83
CA LEU A 471 5.46 -10.54 34.45
C LEU A 471 5.55 -12.07 34.37
N GLU A 472 6.24 -12.70 35.32
CA GLU A 472 6.44 -14.15 35.34
C GLU A 472 5.14 -14.93 35.58
N ALA A 473 4.17 -14.31 36.26
CA ALA A 473 2.83 -14.87 36.43
C ALA A 473 1.99 -14.85 35.14
N VAL A 474 2.28 -13.93 34.21
CA VAL A 474 1.59 -13.81 32.91
C VAL A 474 2.32 -14.60 31.83
N VAL A 475 3.64 -14.45 31.75
CA VAL A 475 4.51 -15.12 30.79
C VAL A 475 5.69 -15.75 31.54
N PRO A 476 5.63 -17.06 31.85
CA PRO A 476 6.72 -17.76 32.50
C PRO A 476 8.03 -17.62 31.70
N ARG A 477 9.16 -17.65 32.40
CA ARG A 477 10.47 -17.68 31.75
C ARG A 477 10.57 -18.88 30.78
N PRO A 478 11.12 -18.68 29.57
CA PRO A 478 11.25 -19.73 28.56
C PRO A 478 12.19 -20.86 28.99
#